data_AF-A0AAV5ADP3-F1
#
_entry.id   AF-A0AAV5ADP3-F1
#
_cell.length_a   1.000
_cell.length_b   1.000
_cell.length_c   1.000
_cell.angle_alpha   90.00
_cell.angle_beta   90.00
_cell.angle_gamma   90.00
#
_symmetry.space_group_name_H-M   'P 1'
#
loop_
_entity.id
_entity.type
_entity.pdbx_description
1 polymer ?
#
loop_
_entity_poly.entity_id
_entity_poly.type
_entity_poly.pdbx_seq_one_letter_code
_entity_poly.pdbx_strand_id
1 'polypeptide(L)'
;MFQQAQFVYTTPPNQSDASKPENYDRSSDDDYTPAPATSNAVETTPSSRVIKTGTSTSKAAKSRVDIATDSEDLTGSRCLLENTAERNEVEYAHCLRRATSSEILYNLEYSWGMEPRTLNLDTRHNIMRLSSKFHDLFDDGLWLLVPEQEIVDQYFQALPNARSGTRPEGLPEIAVHCNSGPPYEYTIFAHPNMRPVPLFRQKDESVITETHENLNETLTKNDFEFIPHPFMDVVVKSHVDPRFVICNIGWLLSQTTVPRLTPLAADYNAGLGQILDDITTIYISWSTLYDKHRDARVEKALKFRKDEKAEKFRDDNVSHTAPIRVDDSDLPPRRSKRSRTSSQAQGY
;
A
#
# COMPACT_ATOMS: atom_id res chain seq x y z
N MET A 1 -58.31 -12.09 38.94
CA MET A 1 -58.48 -13.54 39.17
C MET A 1 -58.37 -14.23 37.81
N PHE A 2 -57.16 -14.55 37.36
CA PHE A 2 -56.88 -15.42 36.21
C PHE A 2 -55.53 -16.10 36.46
N GLN A 3 -55.52 -17.41 36.21
CA GLN A 3 -54.56 -18.41 36.67
C GLN A 3 -53.20 -18.35 35.97
N GLN A 4 -52.16 -18.73 36.74
CA GLN A 4 -50.86 -19.16 36.26
C GLN A 4 -50.98 -20.53 35.59
N ALA A 5 -50.28 -20.71 34.46
CA ALA A 5 -49.99 -22.02 33.89
C ALA A 5 -48.47 -22.21 33.87
N GLN A 6 -47.98 -23.15 34.68
CA GLN A 6 -46.62 -23.68 34.59
C GLN A 6 -46.65 -24.87 33.63
N PHE A 7 -45.77 -24.87 32.63
CA PHE A 7 -45.49 -26.04 31.80
C PHE A 7 -44.12 -26.60 32.19
N VAL A 8 -44.15 -27.81 32.74
CA VAL A 8 -43.01 -28.69 32.97
C VAL A 8 -42.90 -29.58 31.74
N TYR A 9 -41.74 -29.60 31.08
CA TYR A 9 -41.41 -30.64 30.11
C TYR A 9 -40.09 -31.30 30.51
N THR A 10 -40.21 -32.58 30.85
CA THR A 10 -39.16 -33.56 31.07
C THR A 10 -38.68 -34.11 29.72
N THR A 11 -37.37 -34.18 29.50
CA THR A 11 -36.74 -34.91 28.40
C THR A 11 -36.22 -36.29 28.87
N PRO A 12 -36.38 -37.36 28.07
CA PRO A 12 -35.79 -38.66 28.38
C PRO A 12 -34.38 -38.82 27.77
N PRO A 13 -33.53 -39.70 28.34
CA PRO A 13 -32.20 -39.96 27.80
C PRO A 13 -32.22 -41.13 26.81
N ASN A 14 -31.38 -41.10 25.78
CA ASN A 14 -30.83 -42.34 25.25
C ASN A 14 -29.47 -42.16 24.56
N GLN A 15 -28.56 -43.06 24.91
CA GLN A 15 -27.21 -43.26 24.41
C GLN A 15 -27.18 -44.35 23.32
N SER A 16 -25.97 -44.57 22.79
CA SER A 16 -25.50 -45.67 21.91
C SER A 16 -25.80 -45.46 20.43
N ASP A 17 -24.97 -45.83 19.46
CA ASP A 17 -23.57 -46.25 19.34
C ASP A 17 -23.34 -46.37 17.82
N ALA A 18 -22.14 -46.07 17.29
CA ALA A 18 -21.52 -46.75 16.12
C ALA A 18 -20.32 -45.98 15.52
N SER A 19 -19.12 -46.35 15.97
CA SER A 19 -17.93 -46.72 15.17
C SER A 19 -17.67 -46.09 13.78
N LYS A 20 -16.52 -45.37 13.65
CA LYS A 20 -15.33 -45.80 12.88
C LYS A 20 -14.18 -44.76 12.97
N PRO A 21 -12.90 -45.18 13.04
CA PRO A 21 -11.75 -44.28 12.99
C PRO A 21 -11.18 -44.21 11.55
N GLU A 22 -10.89 -43.00 11.07
CA GLU A 22 -9.99 -42.82 9.92
C GLU A 22 -8.75 -42.03 10.32
N ASN A 23 -7.66 -42.60 9.85
CA ASN A 23 -6.27 -42.35 10.15
C ASN A 23 -5.76 -41.33 9.12
N TYR A 24 -5.25 -40.18 9.56
CA TYR A 24 -4.42 -39.32 8.71
C TYR A 24 -3.10 -39.01 9.40
N ASP A 25 -2.07 -39.53 8.75
CA ASP A 25 -0.64 -39.32 8.94
C ASP A 25 -0.30 -37.84 9.21
N ARG A 26 0.34 -37.58 10.35
CA ARG A 26 0.93 -36.28 10.70
C ARG A 26 2.43 -36.39 10.47
N SER A 27 2.85 -36.07 9.24
CA SER A 27 4.26 -35.92 8.88
C SER A 27 4.87 -34.75 9.64
N SER A 28 6.08 -34.98 10.14
CA SER A 28 6.93 -34.08 10.93
C SER A 28 7.34 -32.84 10.12
N ASP A 29 7.13 -31.66 10.71
CA ASP A 29 7.75 -30.40 10.32
C ASP A 29 8.91 -30.13 11.30
N ASP A 30 10.09 -30.65 10.96
CA ASP A 30 11.34 -30.29 11.63
C ASP A 30 11.93 -29.00 11.01
N ASP A 31 11.98 -27.98 11.87
CA ASP A 31 13.09 -27.03 12.05
C ASP A 31 13.52 -26.15 10.86
N TYR A 32 12.89 -24.96 10.74
CA TYR A 32 13.40 -23.85 9.93
C TYR A 32 13.98 -22.76 10.84
N THR A 33 15.31 -22.61 10.83
CA THR A 33 16.03 -21.49 11.48
C THR A 33 16.34 -20.41 10.42
N PRO A 34 15.80 -19.18 10.53
CA PRO A 34 16.15 -18.11 9.60
C PRO A 34 17.54 -17.53 9.92
N ALA A 35 18.36 -17.37 8.88
CA ALA A 35 19.65 -16.67 8.96
C ALA A 35 19.45 -15.15 9.14
N PRO A 36 20.37 -14.44 9.84
CA PRO A 36 20.20 -13.03 10.16
C PRO A 36 20.35 -12.15 8.91
N ALA A 37 19.34 -11.31 8.66
CA ALA A 37 19.33 -10.35 7.56
C ALA A 37 20.17 -9.11 7.92
N THR A 38 21.36 -9.00 7.34
CA THR A 38 22.12 -7.74 7.31
C THR A 38 21.90 -7.04 5.97
N SER A 39 20.84 -6.24 5.88
CA SER A 39 20.75 -5.02 5.05
C SER A 39 19.40 -4.34 5.32
N ASN A 40 19.41 -3.05 5.62
CA ASN A 40 18.24 -2.24 6.02
C ASN A 40 17.04 -2.40 5.07
N ALA A 41 16.09 -3.26 5.44
CA ALA A 41 14.93 -3.64 4.62
C ALA A 41 13.82 -2.56 4.55
N VAL A 42 13.92 -1.53 5.38
CA VAL A 42 12.86 -0.52 5.63
C VAL A 42 12.56 0.34 4.38
N GLU A 43 13.53 0.53 3.50
CA GLU A 43 13.38 1.39 2.30
C GLU A 43 13.20 0.60 0.99
N THR A 44 13.21 -0.73 1.04
CA THR A 44 13.22 -1.53 -0.18
C THR A 44 11.81 -1.69 -0.76
N THR A 45 11.57 -1.04 -1.91
CA THR A 45 10.38 -1.29 -2.75
C THR A 45 10.74 -2.28 -3.87
N PRO A 46 9.84 -3.16 -4.33
CA PRO A 46 10.18 -4.11 -5.39
C PRO A 46 10.42 -3.37 -6.71
N SER A 47 11.49 -3.73 -7.42
CA SER A 47 12.01 -3.05 -8.62
C SER A 47 11.17 -3.21 -9.90
N SER A 48 10.06 -3.93 -9.85
CA SER A 48 9.24 -4.24 -11.03
C SER A 48 7.77 -3.89 -10.82
N ARG A 49 7.13 -3.45 -11.90
CA ARG A 49 5.69 -3.21 -11.94
C ARG A 49 4.92 -4.52 -11.71
N VAL A 50 3.89 -4.46 -10.86
CA VAL A 50 2.99 -5.57 -10.61
C VAL A 50 2.33 -6.02 -11.91
N ILE A 51 2.54 -7.29 -12.26
CA ILE A 51 1.81 -7.97 -13.33
C ILE A 51 0.44 -8.36 -12.75
N LYS A 52 -0.66 -8.00 -13.43
CA LYS A 52 -2.06 -8.28 -13.03
C LYS A 52 -2.33 -9.78 -12.79
N THR A 53 -1.88 -10.28 -11.65
CA THR A 53 -2.04 -11.67 -11.22
C THR A 53 -2.50 -11.60 -9.77
N GLY A 54 -3.80 -11.85 -9.56
CA GLY A 54 -4.43 -11.85 -8.24
C GLY A 54 -5.13 -10.54 -7.86
N THR A 55 -6.32 -10.68 -7.26
CA THR A 55 -7.10 -9.60 -6.64
C THR A 55 -6.51 -9.16 -5.30
N SER A 56 -5.77 -10.04 -4.61
CA SER A 56 -5.24 -9.77 -3.26
C SER A 56 -3.83 -9.17 -3.26
N THR A 57 -3.56 -8.30 -2.29
CA THR A 57 -2.23 -7.76 -1.96
C THR A 57 -1.26 -8.88 -1.56
N SER A 58 -0.07 -8.90 -2.15
CA SER A 58 0.93 -9.95 -1.88
C SER A 58 1.39 -9.95 -0.42
N LYS A 59 1.75 -11.13 0.12
CA LYS A 59 2.30 -11.26 1.49
C LYS A 59 3.52 -10.35 1.73
N ALA A 60 4.39 -10.22 0.72
CA ALA A 60 5.56 -9.35 0.81
C ALA A 60 5.18 -7.86 0.89
N ALA A 61 4.14 -7.43 0.17
CA ALA A 61 3.64 -6.06 0.27
C ALA A 61 3.00 -5.80 1.64
N LYS A 62 2.18 -6.73 2.15
CA LYS A 62 1.60 -6.67 3.49
C LYS A 62 2.69 -6.52 4.57
N SER A 63 3.73 -7.37 4.51
CA SER A 63 4.87 -7.32 5.44
C SER A 63 5.60 -5.96 5.43
N ARG A 64 5.81 -5.35 4.26
CA ARG A 64 6.40 -4.00 4.18
C ARG A 64 5.51 -2.93 4.82
N VAL A 65 4.19 -3.07 4.70
CA VAL A 65 3.22 -2.18 5.35
C VAL A 65 3.17 -2.45 6.86
N ASP A 66 3.33 -3.70 7.32
CA ASP A 66 3.43 -4.03 8.76
C ASP A 66 4.61 -3.29 9.38
N ILE A 67 5.80 -3.45 8.79
CA ILE A 67 7.03 -2.77 9.22
C ILE A 67 6.90 -1.25 9.12
N ALA A 68 6.23 -0.75 8.08
CA ALA A 68 6.02 0.69 7.85
C ALA A 68 5.29 1.41 8.98
N THR A 69 4.37 0.68 9.62
CA THR A 69 3.42 1.21 10.59
C THR A 69 3.80 0.87 12.02
N ASP A 70 4.86 0.07 12.20
CA ASP A 70 5.38 -0.37 13.49
C ASP A 70 6.19 0.74 14.17
N SER A 71 5.54 1.88 14.40
CA SER A 71 6.07 3.04 15.11
C SER A 71 4.98 3.63 16.00
N GLU A 72 5.34 4.16 17.16
CA GLU A 72 4.39 4.74 18.13
C GLU A 72 3.54 5.88 17.54
N ASP A 73 4.06 6.60 16.53
CA ASP A 73 3.35 7.70 15.87
C ASP A 73 2.33 7.25 14.79
N LEU A 74 2.21 5.95 14.53
CA LEU A 74 1.35 5.36 13.49
C LEU A 74 0.41 4.31 14.06
N THR A 75 -0.59 3.91 13.27
CA THR A 75 -1.64 2.99 13.73
C THR A 75 -1.21 1.53 13.86
N GLY A 76 0.03 1.15 13.55
CA GLY A 76 0.45 -0.26 13.57
C GLY A 76 -0.46 -1.14 12.69
N SER A 77 -0.87 -2.29 13.23
CA SER A 77 -1.81 -3.21 12.58
C SER A 77 -3.27 -2.75 12.56
N ARG A 78 -3.57 -1.56 13.08
CA ARG A 78 -4.94 -1.05 13.29
C ARG A 78 -5.48 -0.34 12.05
N CYS A 79 -6.80 -0.21 11.97
CA CYS A 79 -7.49 0.58 10.97
C CYS A 79 -7.08 2.06 11.07
N LEU A 80 -6.70 2.68 9.94
CA LEU A 80 -6.28 4.09 9.90
C LEU A 80 -7.38 5.03 10.40
N LEU A 81 -8.64 4.78 10.03
CA LEU A 81 -9.77 5.65 10.35
C LEU A 81 -10.40 5.37 11.71
N GLU A 82 -10.70 4.10 11.98
CA GLU A 82 -11.40 3.71 13.21
C GLU A 82 -10.45 3.45 14.37
N ASN A 83 -9.14 3.39 14.12
CA ASN A 83 -8.13 3.02 15.11
C ASN A 83 -8.46 1.71 15.83
N THR A 84 -9.17 0.79 15.17
CA THR A 84 -9.56 -0.51 15.74
C THR A 84 -8.54 -1.58 15.40
N ALA A 85 -8.42 -2.57 16.29
CA ALA A 85 -7.45 -3.67 16.13
C ALA A 85 -7.68 -4.49 14.85
N GLU A 86 -6.63 -5.17 14.37
CA GLU A 86 -6.65 -6.00 13.15
C GLU A 86 -7.80 -7.01 13.11
N ARG A 87 -8.19 -7.54 14.26
CA ARG A 87 -9.32 -8.48 14.42
C ARG A 87 -10.67 -7.92 13.97
N ASN A 88 -10.79 -6.60 13.80
CA ASN A 88 -11.97 -5.93 13.27
C ASN A 88 -11.97 -5.88 11.72
N GLU A 89 -11.55 -6.99 11.08
CA GLU A 89 -11.52 -7.16 9.62
C GLU A 89 -10.77 -6.03 8.90
N VAL A 90 -9.54 -5.76 9.35
CA VAL A 90 -8.66 -4.76 8.75
C VAL A 90 -8.01 -5.30 7.48
N GLU A 91 -8.16 -4.55 6.39
CA GLU A 91 -7.69 -4.86 5.05
C GLU A 91 -6.64 -3.86 4.56
N TYR A 92 -5.91 -4.25 3.51
CA TYR A 92 -4.88 -3.44 2.88
C TYR A 92 -5.45 -2.78 1.62
N ALA A 93 -5.73 -1.49 1.70
CA ALA A 93 -6.33 -0.69 0.65
C ALA A 93 -5.27 0.12 -0.12
N HIS A 94 -5.29 0.04 -1.45
CA HIS A 94 -4.40 0.82 -2.31
C HIS A 94 -4.97 2.21 -2.57
N CYS A 95 -4.21 3.28 -2.30
CA CYS A 95 -4.62 4.64 -2.66
C CYS A 95 -4.72 4.79 -4.19
N LEU A 96 -3.61 4.59 -4.91
CA LEU A 96 -3.60 4.47 -6.36
C LEU A 96 -3.91 3.03 -6.76
N ARG A 97 -5.07 2.85 -7.41
CA ARG A 97 -5.64 1.55 -7.74
C ARG A 97 -4.70 0.71 -8.59
N ARG A 98 -4.57 -0.59 -8.28
CA ARG A 98 -3.80 -1.56 -9.10
C ARG A 98 -4.29 -1.66 -10.55
N ALA A 99 -5.55 -1.29 -10.80
CA ALA A 99 -6.16 -1.28 -12.13
C ALA A 99 -5.71 -0.11 -13.03
N THR A 100 -4.96 0.86 -12.50
CA THR A 100 -4.49 2.05 -13.23
C THR A 100 -3.80 1.66 -14.54
N SER A 101 -4.14 2.37 -15.62
CA SER A 101 -3.68 2.01 -16.97
C SER A 101 -2.16 2.17 -17.07
N SER A 102 -1.53 1.36 -17.94
CA SER A 102 -0.09 1.44 -18.11
C SER A 102 0.40 2.80 -18.64
N GLU A 103 -0.47 3.49 -19.38
CA GLU A 103 -0.24 4.84 -19.91
C GLU A 103 -0.22 5.87 -18.78
N ILE A 104 -1.23 5.87 -17.89
CA ILE A 104 -1.24 6.76 -16.73
C ILE A 104 -0.01 6.50 -15.87
N LEU A 105 0.30 5.24 -15.55
CA LEU A 105 1.49 4.92 -14.75
C LEU A 105 2.80 5.39 -15.39
N TYR A 106 2.90 5.36 -16.72
CA TYR A 106 4.05 5.88 -17.43
C TYR A 106 4.16 7.41 -17.31
N ASN A 107 3.03 8.10 -17.41
CA ASN A 107 2.96 9.55 -17.27
C ASN A 107 3.30 9.98 -15.84
N LEU A 108 2.84 9.22 -14.85
CA LEU A 108 3.22 9.41 -13.45
C LEU A 108 4.72 9.17 -13.23
N GLU A 109 5.30 8.09 -13.76
CA GLU A 109 6.74 7.83 -13.67
C GLU A 109 7.56 9.00 -14.22
N TYR A 110 7.19 9.51 -15.40
CA TYR A 110 7.85 10.67 -15.99
C TYR A 110 7.70 11.92 -15.13
N SER A 111 6.48 12.22 -14.71
CA SER A 111 6.15 13.39 -13.91
C SER A 111 6.83 13.35 -12.55
N TRP A 112 6.97 12.15 -11.98
CA TRP A 112 7.65 11.91 -10.70
C TRP A 112 9.16 11.80 -10.81
N GLY A 113 9.72 11.99 -12.01
CA GLY A 113 11.15 11.89 -12.25
C GLY A 113 11.71 10.46 -12.13
N MET A 114 10.84 9.45 -12.06
CA MET A 114 11.21 8.05 -11.94
C MET A 114 11.71 7.47 -13.27
N GLU A 115 12.48 6.39 -13.19
CA GLU A 115 12.82 5.63 -14.39
C GLU A 115 11.57 4.97 -14.99
N PRO A 116 11.45 4.92 -16.32
CA PRO A 116 10.33 4.25 -16.98
C PRO A 116 10.12 2.83 -16.48
N ARG A 117 8.86 2.47 -16.20
CA ARG A 117 8.39 1.15 -15.73
C ARG A 117 8.83 0.75 -14.33
N THR A 118 9.30 1.68 -13.51
CA THR A 118 9.72 1.40 -12.13
C THR A 118 8.67 1.72 -11.08
N LEU A 119 7.55 2.38 -11.43
CA LEU A 119 6.49 2.66 -10.46
C LEU A 119 5.78 1.37 -10.07
N ASN A 120 5.97 0.97 -8.82
CA ASN A 120 5.35 -0.19 -8.22
C ASN A 120 4.16 0.21 -7.34
N LEU A 121 2.97 -0.27 -7.70
CA LEU A 121 1.75 -0.01 -6.93
C LEU A 121 1.63 -0.86 -5.65
N ASP A 122 2.36 -1.97 -5.53
CA ASP A 122 2.43 -2.79 -4.31
C ASP A 122 3.54 -2.30 -3.35
N THR A 123 3.91 -1.02 -3.46
CA THR A 123 4.77 -0.33 -2.50
C THR A 123 4.02 0.00 -1.21
N ARG A 124 4.72 0.02 -0.07
CA ARG A 124 4.14 0.39 1.23
C ARG A 124 3.55 1.82 1.18
N HIS A 125 4.22 2.71 0.46
CA HIS A 125 3.81 4.10 0.29
C HIS A 125 2.45 4.30 -0.41
N ASN A 126 1.87 3.25 -1.00
CA ASN A 126 0.59 3.30 -1.69
C ASN A 126 -0.52 2.51 -0.96
N ILE A 127 -0.22 1.89 0.18
CA ILE A 127 -1.12 0.94 0.84
C ILE A 127 -1.37 1.39 2.27
N MET A 128 -2.64 1.56 2.63
CA MET A 128 -3.10 1.85 3.99
C MET A 128 -3.94 0.70 4.55
N ARG A 129 -4.10 0.67 5.88
CA ARG A 129 -4.98 -0.27 6.56
C ARG A 129 -6.34 0.36 6.83
N LEU A 130 -7.42 -0.29 6.42
CA LEU A 130 -8.80 0.16 6.64
C LEU A 130 -9.64 -1.02 7.08
N SER A 131 -10.71 -0.80 7.85
CA SER A 131 -11.72 -1.84 8.00
C SER A 131 -12.42 -2.09 6.68
N SER A 132 -12.93 -3.31 6.48
CA SER A 132 -13.62 -3.70 5.24
C SER A 132 -14.69 -2.69 4.82
N LYS A 133 -15.50 -2.19 5.77
CA LYS A 133 -16.49 -1.13 5.54
C LYS A 133 -15.88 0.14 4.94
N PHE A 134 -14.82 0.68 5.56
CA PHE A 134 -14.24 1.94 5.11
C PHE A 134 -13.37 1.78 3.85
N HIS A 135 -12.86 0.58 3.60
CA HIS A 135 -12.22 0.21 2.35
C HIS A 135 -13.20 0.27 1.18
N ASP A 136 -14.37 -0.38 1.29
CA ASP A 136 -15.40 -0.34 0.25
C ASP A 136 -15.85 1.11 -0.04
N LEU A 137 -16.10 1.89 1.02
CA LEU A 137 -16.49 3.29 0.90
C LEU A 137 -15.39 4.17 0.27
N PHE A 138 -14.11 3.82 0.48
CA PHE A 138 -12.97 4.51 -0.13
C PHE A 138 -12.90 4.23 -1.63
N ASP A 139 -13.07 2.97 -2.01
CA ASP A 139 -13.03 2.53 -3.41
C ASP A 139 -14.19 3.12 -4.24
N ASP A 140 -15.34 3.36 -3.60
CA ASP A 140 -16.51 4.04 -4.15
C ASP A 140 -16.38 5.58 -4.18
N GLY A 141 -15.30 6.14 -3.62
CA GLY A 141 -15.06 7.59 -3.57
C GLY A 141 -16.02 8.35 -2.65
N LEU A 142 -16.55 7.68 -1.62
CA LEU A 142 -17.47 8.28 -0.66
C LEU A 142 -16.75 9.06 0.45
N TRP A 143 -15.43 8.94 0.54
CA TRP A 143 -14.60 9.82 1.36
C TRP A 143 -13.21 9.95 0.74
N LEU A 144 -12.52 11.04 1.08
CA LEU A 144 -11.18 11.36 0.60
C LEU A 144 -10.23 11.49 1.79
N LEU A 145 -9.00 11.01 1.60
CA LEU A 145 -7.87 11.29 2.47
C LEU A 145 -7.17 12.54 1.93
N VAL A 146 -7.32 13.70 2.56
CA VAL A 146 -6.85 14.99 2.01
C VAL A 146 -5.51 15.35 2.65
N PRO A 147 -4.42 15.53 1.87
CA PRO A 147 -3.13 15.96 2.41
C PRO A 147 -3.19 17.38 2.99
N GLU A 148 -2.20 17.72 3.81
CA GLU A 148 -1.96 19.10 4.25
C GLU A 148 -1.84 20.07 3.06
N GLN A 149 -2.37 21.28 3.21
CA GLN A 149 -2.35 22.33 2.18
C GLN A 149 -0.91 22.61 1.73
N GLU A 150 0.02 22.67 2.69
CA GLU A 150 1.43 22.97 2.45
C GLU A 150 2.09 21.95 1.52
N ILE A 151 1.68 20.68 1.59
CA ILE A 151 2.18 19.62 0.71
C ILE A 151 1.60 19.79 -0.69
N VAL A 152 0.31 20.09 -0.79
CA VAL A 152 -0.37 20.32 -2.08
C VAL A 152 0.20 21.55 -2.77
N ASP A 153 0.39 22.65 -2.05
CA ASP A 153 0.98 23.90 -2.54
C ASP A 153 2.38 23.68 -3.12
N GLN A 154 3.22 22.89 -2.45
CA GLN A 154 4.57 22.55 -2.95
C GLN A 154 4.51 21.86 -4.31
N TYR A 155 3.63 20.87 -4.47
CA TYR A 155 3.47 20.20 -5.76
C TYR A 155 2.86 21.11 -6.82
N PHE A 156 1.87 21.92 -6.44
CA PHE A 156 1.20 22.86 -7.35
C PHE A 156 2.17 23.92 -7.88
N GLN A 157 2.96 24.54 -6.99
CA GLN A 157 3.96 25.55 -7.35
C GLN A 157 5.11 24.96 -8.18
N ALA A 158 5.41 23.68 -8.00
CA ALA A 158 6.43 22.99 -8.77
C ALA A 158 5.96 22.45 -10.11
N LEU A 159 4.66 22.59 -10.44
CA LEU A 159 4.19 22.24 -11.78
C LEU A 159 4.98 23.07 -12.81
N PRO A 160 5.47 22.46 -13.90
CA PRO A 160 6.16 23.20 -14.93
C PRO A 160 5.26 24.34 -15.40
N ASN A 161 5.79 25.57 -15.41
CA ASN A 161 5.18 26.63 -16.19
C ASN A 161 5.01 26.06 -17.60
N ALA A 162 3.77 25.86 -18.06
CA ALA A 162 3.40 25.12 -19.28
C ALA A 162 4.08 25.60 -20.59
N ARG A 163 4.93 26.63 -20.50
CA ARG A 163 5.71 27.26 -21.56
C ARG A 163 7.13 26.72 -21.71
N SER A 164 7.70 26.04 -20.71
CA SER A 164 9.14 25.71 -20.75
C SER A 164 9.47 24.45 -21.54
N GLY A 165 8.56 23.47 -21.65
CA GLY A 165 8.81 22.22 -22.39
C GLY A 165 10.04 21.44 -21.92
N THR A 166 10.62 21.81 -20.79
CA THR A 166 11.75 21.13 -20.16
C THR A 166 11.19 20.20 -19.10
N ARG A 167 11.74 18.97 -19.04
CA ARG A 167 11.54 18.08 -17.90
C ARG A 167 11.78 18.91 -16.64
N PRO A 168 10.88 18.91 -15.64
CA PRO A 168 11.20 19.55 -14.37
C PRO A 168 12.52 18.95 -13.89
N GLU A 169 13.55 19.77 -13.74
CA GLU A 169 14.83 19.37 -13.14
C GLU A 169 14.54 19.09 -11.66
N GLY A 170 14.09 17.86 -11.40
CA GLY A 170 13.49 17.45 -10.14
C GLY A 170 12.05 17.95 -10.02
N LEU A 171 11.11 17.04 -9.76
CA LEU A 171 10.05 17.43 -8.81
C LEU A 171 10.74 17.84 -7.51
N PRO A 172 10.10 18.65 -6.66
CA PRO A 172 10.57 18.83 -5.31
C PRO A 172 10.75 17.42 -4.74
N GLU A 173 11.99 17.09 -4.39
CA GLU A 173 12.28 15.92 -3.61
C GLU A 173 11.65 16.24 -2.25
N ILE A 174 10.37 15.90 -2.08
CA ILE A 174 9.57 16.25 -0.90
C ILE A 174 10.23 15.72 0.38
N ALA A 175 11.11 14.73 0.24
CA ALA A 175 12.00 14.24 1.30
C ALA A 175 13.00 15.29 1.83
N VAL A 176 13.26 16.41 1.13
CA VAL A 176 14.28 17.41 1.51
C VAL A 176 13.67 18.74 1.97
N HIS A 177 12.48 19.12 1.51
CA HIS A 177 11.88 20.42 1.86
C HIS A 177 10.69 20.35 2.84
N CYS A 178 10.06 19.19 2.99
CA CYS A 178 9.28 18.90 4.20
C CYS A 178 10.26 18.31 5.22
N ASN A 179 10.49 18.97 6.37
CA ASN A 179 11.25 18.40 7.49
C ASN A 179 10.61 17.14 8.11
N SER A 180 9.65 16.53 7.43
CA SER A 180 8.78 15.48 7.92
C SER A 180 8.76 14.39 6.85
N GLY A 181 9.76 13.49 6.89
CA GLY A 181 9.49 12.14 6.40
C GLY A 181 8.22 11.57 7.07
N PRO A 182 7.71 10.40 6.65
CA PRO A 182 6.55 9.81 7.30
C PRO A 182 6.73 9.81 8.84
N PRO A 183 5.66 10.09 9.62
CA PRO A 183 4.27 10.17 9.20
C PRO A 183 3.85 11.50 8.55
N TYR A 184 2.94 11.42 7.58
CA TYR A 184 2.22 12.57 7.00
C TYR A 184 0.85 12.71 7.66
N GLU A 185 0.37 13.95 7.79
CA GLU A 185 -0.97 14.23 8.32
C GLU A 185 -1.99 14.38 7.19
N TYR A 186 -3.19 13.86 7.45
CA TYR A 186 -4.29 13.87 6.50
C TYR A 186 -5.61 14.21 7.19
N THR A 187 -6.41 15.04 6.54
CA THR A 187 -7.79 15.31 6.96
C THR A 187 -8.75 14.39 6.21
N ILE A 188 -9.83 13.95 6.86
CA ILE A 188 -10.86 13.15 6.22
C ILE A 188 -11.97 14.06 5.70
N PHE A 189 -12.28 13.94 4.41
CA PHE A 189 -13.45 14.59 3.83
C PHE A 189 -14.47 13.56 3.35
N ALA A 190 -15.64 13.53 4.00
CA ALA A 190 -16.71 12.61 3.64
C ALA A 190 -17.71 13.24 2.65
N HIS A 191 -18.08 12.48 1.60
CA HIS A 191 -19.15 12.85 0.68
C HIS A 191 -20.50 12.90 1.43
N PRO A 192 -21.47 13.77 1.04
CA PRO A 192 -22.77 13.87 1.72
C PRO A 192 -23.57 12.56 1.88
N ASN A 193 -23.35 11.58 1.00
CA ASN A 193 -23.93 10.23 1.10
C ASN A 193 -23.43 9.45 2.33
N MET A 194 -22.37 9.90 2.98
CA MET A 194 -21.87 9.37 4.25
C MET A 194 -22.56 9.94 5.49
N ARG A 195 -23.52 10.88 5.36
CA ARG A 195 -24.33 11.37 6.50
C ARG A 195 -24.93 10.26 7.40
N PRO A 196 -25.45 9.13 6.87
CA PRO A 196 -25.98 8.04 7.71
C PRO A 196 -24.89 7.09 8.24
N VAL A 197 -23.64 7.27 7.85
CA VAL A 197 -22.51 6.40 8.20
C VAL A 197 -21.67 7.09 9.28
N PRO A 198 -21.82 6.77 10.57
CA PRO A 198 -20.95 7.35 11.59
C PRO A 198 -19.55 6.74 11.55
N LEU A 199 -18.57 7.52 12.01
CA LEU A 199 -17.23 7.06 12.32
C LEU A 199 -17.13 6.84 13.83
N PHE A 200 -16.87 5.60 14.23
CA PHE A 200 -16.55 5.23 15.61
C PHE A 200 -15.04 4.97 15.67
N ARG A 201 -14.31 5.88 16.30
CA ARG A 201 -12.85 5.78 16.41
C ARG A 201 -12.46 5.40 17.83
N GLN A 202 -11.57 4.44 18.00
CA GLN A 202 -11.00 4.12 19.31
C GLN A 202 -9.97 5.19 19.69
N LYS A 203 -10.03 5.68 20.92
CA LYS A 203 -9.10 6.68 21.43
C LYS A 203 -7.71 6.08 21.60
N ASP A 204 -6.68 6.89 21.34
CA ASP A 204 -5.27 6.46 21.46
C ASP A 204 -4.92 6.03 22.89
N GLU A 205 -5.46 6.74 23.90
CA GLU A 205 -5.30 6.41 25.33
C GLU A 205 -5.91 5.05 25.71
N SER A 206 -6.86 4.56 24.92
CA SER A 206 -7.57 3.30 25.14
C SER A 206 -7.01 2.16 24.29
N VAL A 207 -5.86 2.35 23.63
CA VAL A 207 -5.21 1.30 22.84
C VAL A 207 -4.59 0.27 23.80
N ILE A 208 -5.27 -0.87 23.92
CA ILE A 208 -4.71 -2.04 24.60
C ILE A 208 -3.60 -2.60 23.71
N THR A 209 -2.34 -2.43 24.12
CA THR A 209 -1.22 -3.12 23.47
C THR A 209 -1.23 -4.59 23.87
N GLU A 210 -0.82 -5.49 22.96
CA GLU A 210 -0.72 -6.93 23.24
C GLU A 210 0.28 -7.26 24.37
N THR A 211 1.08 -6.27 24.79
CA THR A 211 2.00 -6.34 25.94
C THR A 211 1.32 -6.09 27.29
N HIS A 212 0.06 -5.66 27.34
CA HIS A 212 -0.69 -5.66 28.60
C HIS A 212 -0.97 -7.11 29.01
N GLU A 213 -0.25 -7.57 30.04
CA GLU A 213 -0.41 -8.87 30.70
C GLU A 213 -1.83 -9.15 31.24
N ASN A 214 -2.78 -8.23 31.04
CA ASN A 214 -4.18 -8.35 31.41
C ASN A 214 -5.08 -8.44 30.15
N LEU A 215 -5.18 -9.64 29.57
CA LEU A 215 -6.18 -10.02 28.55
C LEU A 215 -7.65 -9.85 29.01
N ASN A 216 -7.90 -9.31 30.22
CA ASN A 216 -9.21 -9.11 30.82
C ASN A 216 -9.70 -7.66 30.73
N GLU A 217 -8.91 -6.73 30.18
CA GLU A 217 -9.36 -5.35 30.01
C GLU A 217 -10.42 -5.27 28.91
N THR A 218 -11.66 -5.01 29.34
CA THR A 218 -12.82 -4.98 28.44
C THR A 218 -13.00 -3.57 27.93
N LEU A 219 -12.91 -3.38 26.61
CA LEU A 219 -13.23 -2.11 25.97
C LEU A 219 -14.66 -1.70 26.32
N THR A 220 -14.81 -0.45 26.75
CA THR A 220 -16.07 0.16 27.12
C THR A 220 -16.48 1.21 26.08
N LYS A 221 -17.70 1.72 26.20
CA LYS A 221 -18.16 2.83 25.35
C LYS A 221 -17.24 4.07 25.42
N ASN A 222 -16.61 4.32 26.57
CA ASN A 222 -15.83 5.53 26.79
C ASN A 222 -14.48 5.52 26.05
N ASP A 223 -14.08 4.33 25.58
CA ASP A 223 -12.86 4.10 24.80
C ASP A 223 -13.02 4.45 23.33
N PHE A 224 -14.24 4.80 22.92
CA PHE A 224 -14.57 5.21 21.56
C PHE A 224 -15.09 6.64 21.54
N GLU A 225 -14.75 7.35 20.47
CA GLU A 225 -15.35 8.63 20.11
C GLU A 225 -16.31 8.44 18.94
N PHE A 226 -17.43 9.16 19.01
CA PHE A 226 -18.40 9.25 17.93
C PHE A 226 -18.12 10.52 17.14
N ILE A 227 -17.79 10.37 15.86
CA ILE A 227 -17.49 11.48 14.98
C ILE A 227 -18.58 11.53 13.89
N PRO A 228 -19.43 12.57 13.87
CA PRO A 228 -20.44 12.73 12.84
C PRO A 228 -19.84 13.27 11.53
N HIS A 229 -20.54 13.02 10.43
CA HIS A 229 -20.25 13.65 9.14
C HIS A 229 -20.11 15.18 9.31
N PRO A 230 -19.12 15.86 8.70
CA PRO A 230 -18.25 15.40 7.60
C PRO A 230 -16.87 14.80 7.99
N PHE A 231 -16.60 14.55 9.27
CA PHE A 231 -15.30 14.07 9.81
C PHE A 231 -14.11 15.03 9.65
N MET A 232 -14.37 16.30 9.36
CA MET A 232 -13.32 17.30 9.07
C MET A 232 -12.40 17.61 10.26
N ASP A 233 -12.83 17.34 11.49
CA ASP A 233 -12.00 17.56 12.68
C ASP A 233 -11.03 16.39 12.96
N VAL A 234 -11.06 15.35 12.12
CA VAL A 234 -10.22 14.17 12.27
C VAL A 234 -8.97 14.31 11.41
N VAL A 235 -7.84 14.41 12.09
CA VAL A 235 -6.51 14.32 11.48
C VAL A 235 -5.95 12.93 11.74
N VAL A 236 -5.51 12.24 10.69
CA VAL A 236 -4.86 10.92 10.78
C VAL A 236 -3.42 11.01 10.31
N LYS A 237 -2.54 10.27 11.00
CA LYS A 237 -1.14 10.11 10.63
C LYS A 237 -0.96 8.84 9.82
N SER A 238 -0.30 8.93 8.67
CA SER A 238 -0.07 7.79 7.79
C SER A 238 1.29 7.82 7.11
N HIS A 239 1.85 6.65 6.84
CA HIS A 239 3.09 6.47 6.07
C HIS A 239 2.88 6.52 4.55
N VAL A 240 1.62 6.53 4.09
CA VAL A 240 1.28 6.63 2.68
C VAL A 240 1.82 7.94 2.14
N ASP A 241 2.44 7.90 0.96
CA ASP A 241 3.04 9.06 0.33
C ASP A 241 1.97 9.93 -0.35
N PRO A 242 1.99 11.27 -0.13
CA PRO A 242 0.97 12.17 -0.65
C PRO A 242 0.77 12.10 -2.16
N ARG A 243 1.76 11.69 -2.96
CA ARG A 243 1.60 11.55 -4.42
C ARG A 243 0.54 10.53 -4.80
N PHE A 244 0.46 9.42 -4.08
CA PHE A 244 -0.56 8.40 -4.33
C PHE A 244 -1.94 8.89 -3.94
N VAL A 245 -2.02 9.65 -2.85
CA VAL A 245 -3.25 10.27 -2.35
C VAL A 245 -3.77 11.33 -3.32
N ILE A 246 -2.90 12.24 -3.79
CA ILE A 246 -3.20 13.24 -4.83
C ILE A 246 -3.70 12.56 -6.10
N CYS A 247 -3.07 11.46 -6.53
CA CYS A 247 -3.52 10.74 -7.73
C CYS A 247 -4.88 10.05 -7.54
N ASN A 248 -5.15 9.50 -6.35
CA ASN A 248 -6.46 8.93 -6.03
C ASN A 248 -7.55 10.00 -6.12
N ILE A 249 -7.38 11.11 -5.41
CA ILE A 249 -8.34 12.22 -5.39
C ILE A 249 -8.51 12.79 -6.80
N GLY A 250 -7.42 13.14 -7.47
CA GLY A 250 -7.48 13.73 -8.81
C GLY A 250 -8.14 12.80 -9.83
N TRP A 251 -7.89 11.49 -9.74
CA TRP A 251 -8.63 10.51 -10.55
C TRP A 251 -10.12 10.55 -10.22
N LEU A 252 -10.52 10.47 -8.95
CA LEU A 252 -11.93 10.52 -8.53
C LEU A 252 -12.63 11.80 -9.01
N LEU A 253 -11.99 12.96 -8.87
CA LEU A 253 -12.51 14.26 -9.31
C LEU A 253 -12.61 14.39 -10.84
N SER A 254 -11.74 13.68 -11.58
CA SER A 254 -11.80 13.66 -13.04
C SER A 254 -12.94 12.80 -13.61
N GLN A 255 -13.51 11.92 -12.79
CA GLN A 255 -14.60 11.04 -13.21
C GLN A 255 -15.92 11.82 -13.20
N THR A 256 -16.63 11.81 -14.34
CA THR A 256 -17.88 12.55 -14.54
C THR A 256 -19.04 12.09 -13.64
N THR A 257 -18.90 10.94 -12.99
CA THR A 257 -19.91 10.31 -12.13
C THR A 257 -19.83 10.71 -10.67
N VAL A 258 -18.72 11.29 -10.20
CA VAL A 258 -18.63 11.82 -8.83
C VAL A 258 -19.24 13.22 -8.86
N PRO A 259 -20.35 13.50 -8.13
CA PRO A 259 -20.88 14.86 -8.02
C PRO A 259 -19.73 15.79 -7.63
N ARG A 260 -19.59 16.93 -8.32
CA ARG A 260 -18.44 17.84 -8.19
C ARG A 260 -18.16 18.11 -6.70
N LEU A 261 -17.22 17.35 -6.13
CA LEU A 261 -16.88 17.38 -4.72
C LEU A 261 -16.29 18.74 -4.35
N THR A 262 -15.68 19.44 -5.31
CA THR A 262 -15.10 20.78 -5.09
C THR A 262 -16.15 21.83 -4.66
N PRO A 263 -17.27 22.08 -5.39
CA PRO A 263 -18.34 22.94 -4.89
C PRO A 263 -18.84 22.56 -3.49
N LEU A 264 -19.05 21.26 -3.24
CA LEU A 264 -19.51 20.78 -1.94
C LEU A 264 -18.48 21.05 -0.85
N ALA A 265 -17.21 20.80 -1.13
CA ALA A 265 -16.10 21.10 -0.24
C ALA A 265 -15.99 22.60 0.05
N ALA A 266 -16.16 23.45 -0.96
CA ALA A 266 -16.14 24.91 -0.81
C ALA A 266 -17.29 25.42 0.07
N ASP A 267 -18.47 24.78 0.02
CA ASP A 267 -19.60 25.08 0.91
C ASP A 267 -19.27 24.73 2.37
N TYR A 268 -18.42 23.73 2.62
CA TYR A 268 -17.95 23.38 3.97
C TYR A 268 -16.80 24.29 4.43
N ASN A 269 -15.78 24.44 3.59
CA ASN A 269 -14.58 25.21 3.85
C ASN A 269 -13.98 25.67 2.51
N ALA A 270 -13.93 26.99 2.29
CA ALA A 270 -13.38 27.56 1.05
C ALA A 270 -11.94 27.10 0.76
N GLY A 271 -11.13 26.90 1.81
CA GLY A 271 -9.78 26.36 1.68
C GLY A 271 -9.77 24.93 1.14
N LEU A 272 -10.70 24.07 1.59
CA LEU A 272 -10.81 22.71 1.08
C LEU A 272 -11.18 22.68 -0.40
N GLY A 273 -12.06 23.58 -0.84
CA GLY A 273 -12.37 23.75 -2.27
C GLY A 273 -11.12 24.03 -3.09
N GLN A 274 -10.27 24.96 -2.62
CA GLN A 274 -9.01 25.30 -3.28
C GLN A 274 -8.04 24.10 -3.32
N ILE A 275 -7.87 23.37 -2.21
CA ILE A 275 -7.04 22.16 -2.15
C ILE A 275 -7.45 21.15 -3.23
N LEU A 276 -8.75 20.88 -3.37
CA LEU A 276 -9.25 19.91 -4.34
C LEU A 276 -9.06 20.37 -5.79
N ASP A 277 -9.17 21.67 -6.07
CA ASP A 277 -8.88 22.24 -7.38
C ASP A 277 -7.39 22.16 -7.73
N ASP A 278 -6.51 22.43 -6.77
CA ASP A 278 -5.06 22.32 -6.94
C ASP A 278 -4.65 20.85 -7.16
N ILE A 279 -5.19 19.92 -6.38
CA ILE A 279 -5.02 18.47 -6.57
C ILE A 279 -5.47 18.04 -7.96
N THR A 280 -6.62 18.51 -8.42
CA THR A 280 -7.13 18.20 -9.78
C THR A 280 -6.15 18.69 -10.84
N THR A 281 -5.64 19.91 -10.68
CA THR A 281 -4.66 20.50 -11.61
C THR A 281 -3.34 19.72 -11.61
N ILE A 282 -2.83 19.34 -10.44
CA ILE A 282 -1.62 18.51 -10.28
C ILE A 282 -1.83 17.17 -10.98
N TYR A 283 -2.93 16.48 -10.68
CA TYR A 283 -3.21 15.17 -11.26
C TYR A 283 -3.33 15.22 -12.79
N ILE A 284 -4.04 16.20 -13.34
CA ILE A 284 -4.13 16.38 -14.80
C ILE A 284 -2.72 16.58 -15.38
N SER A 285 -1.94 17.51 -14.81
CA SER A 285 -0.56 17.76 -15.26
C SER A 285 0.31 16.50 -15.22
N TRP A 286 0.23 15.69 -14.15
CA TRP A 286 0.99 14.46 -14.01
C TRP A 286 0.51 13.31 -14.91
N SER A 287 -0.80 13.24 -15.17
CA SER A 287 -1.43 12.15 -15.89
C SER A 287 -1.57 12.40 -17.39
N THR A 288 -1.41 13.63 -17.87
CA THR A 288 -1.40 13.99 -19.29
C THR A 288 0.02 14.33 -19.73
N LEU A 289 0.71 13.41 -20.41
CA LEU A 289 1.98 13.77 -21.05
C LEU A 289 1.72 14.74 -22.21
N TYR A 290 2.51 15.83 -22.23
CA TYR A 290 2.58 16.74 -23.36
C TYR A 290 3.20 16.00 -24.56
N ASP A 291 2.41 15.86 -25.63
CA ASP A 291 2.64 15.04 -26.83
C ASP A 291 4.01 15.26 -27.51
N LYS A 292 4.67 16.40 -27.28
CA LYS A 292 5.99 16.72 -27.85
C LYS A 292 7.16 15.95 -27.25
N HIS A 293 6.97 15.30 -26.09
CA HIS A 293 7.98 14.47 -25.43
C HIS A 293 7.57 13.00 -25.34
N ARG A 294 6.86 12.51 -26.36
CA ARG A 294 6.99 11.10 -26.74
C ARG A 294 8.45 10.85 -27.14
N ASP A 295 9.26 10.76 -26.10
CA ASP A 295 10.70 10.62 -26.12
C ASP A 295 11.04 9.42 -27.01
N ALA A 296 12.16 9.46 -27.73
CA ALA A 296 12.61 8.30 -28.50
C ALA A 296 12.73 7.05 -27.61
N ARG A 297 12.90 7.24 -26.29
CA ARG A 297 12.82 6.22 -25.25
C ARG A 297 11.42 5.63 -25.04
N VAL A 298 10.34 6.43 -25.13
CA VAL A 298 8.94 5.99 -25.08
C VAL A 298 8.63 5.09 -26.28
N GLU A 299 8.97 5.56 -27.48
CA GLU A 299 8.85 4.81 -28.74
C GLU A 299 9.64 3.49 -28.67
N LYS A 300 10.89 3.53 -28.15
CA LYS A 300 11.74 2.34 -27.98
C LYS A 300 11.19 1.36 -26.94
N ALA A 301 10.70 1.83 -25.79
CA ALA A 301 10.11 0.98 -24.76
C ALA A 301 8.78 0.35 -25.21
N LEU A 302 7.94 1.11 -25.93
CA LEU A 302 6.70 0.59 -26.52
C LEU A 302 6.97 -0.39 -27.66
N LYS A 303 8.01 -0.18 -28.48
CA LYS A 303 8.49 -1.15 -29.49
C LYS A 303 8.95 -2.46 -28.86
N PHE A 304 9.77 -2.39 -27.79
CA PHE A 304 10.16 -3.58 -27.03
C PHE A 304 8.97 -4.44 -26.59
N ARG A 305 7.82 -3.82 -26.26
CA ARG A 305 6.59 -4.55 -25.88
C ARG A 305 5.88 -5.23 -27.05
N LYS A 306 6.04 -4.72 -28.28
CA LYS A 306 5.53 -5.39 -29.49
C LYS A 306 6.42 -6.58 -29.85
N ASP A 307 7.73 -6.43 -29.70
CA ASP A 307 8.71 -7.46 -30.03
C ASP A 307 8.68 -8.60 -29.01
N GLU A 308 8.59 -8.31 -27.71
CA GLU A 308 8.51 -9.32 -26.63
C GLU A 308 7.17 -10.10 -26.66
N LYS A 309 6.08 -9.44 -27.07
CA LYS A 309 4.81 -10.15 -27.35
C LYS A 309 4.85 -10.98 -28.63
N ALA A 310 5.69 -10.63 -29.60
CA ALA A 310 5.90 -11.42 -30.81
C ALA A 310 6.86 -12.60 -30.57
N GLU A 311 7.83 -12.45 -29.67
CA GLU A 311 8.77 -13.51 -29.27
C GLU A 311 8.13 -14.56 -28.36
N LYS A 312 7.17 -14.20 -27.50
CA LYS A 312 6.43 -15.18 -26.67
C LYS A 312 5.53 -16.16 -27.43
N PHE A 313 5.55 -16.13 -28.76
CA PHE A 313 4.93 -17.14 -29.62
C PHE A 313 5.96 -18.07 -30.30
N ARG A 314 7.24 -18.02 -29.91
CA ARG A 314 8.29 -18.93 -30.39
C ARG A 314 9.12 -19.46 -29.22
N ASP A 315 8.96 -20.76 -29.00
CA ASP A 315 9.82 -21.68 -28.23
C ASP A 315 9.97 -21.51 -26.72
N ASP A 316 9.25 -22.38 -26.02
CA ASP A 316 9.59 -22.91 -24.70
C ASP A 316 10.88 -23.75 -24.79
N ASN A 317 12.06 -23.14 -24.55
CA ASN A 317 13.18 -23.83 -23.89
C ASN A 317 14.40 -22.93 -23.62
N VAL A 318 15.08 -23.26 -22.51
CA VAL A 318 16.46 -22.91 -22.11
C VAL A 318 16.67 -21.70 -21.19
N SER A 319 17.33 -22.03 -20.08
CA SER A 319 17.93 -21.21 -19.02
C SER A 319 18.84 -20.08 -19.53
N HIS A 320 18.70 -18.87 -18.98
CA HIS A 320 19.81 -17.90 -18.93
C HIS A 320 19.76 -17.04 -17.66
N THR A 321 20.64 -17.37 -16.72
CA THR A 321 21.13 -16.49 -15.66
C THR A 321 22.20 -15.57 -16.26
N ALA A 322 22.11 -14.25 -16.08
CA ALA A 322 23.13 -13.31 -16.56
C ALA A 322 24.34 -13.26 -15.60
N PRO A 323 25.57 -13.07 -16.11
CA PRO A 323 26.78 -13.08 -15.29
C PRO A 323 27.02 -11.73 -14.60
N ILE A 324 27.20 -11.77 -13.28
CA ILE A 324 27.73 -10.68 -12.48
C ILE A 324 29.23 -10.55 -12.79
N ARG A 325 29.65 -9.41 -13.35
CA ARG A 325 31.06 -9.00 -13.38
C ARG A 325 31.41 -8.43 -12.01
N VAL A 326 32.28 -9.12 -11.26
CA VAL A 326 33.00 -8.54 -10.12
C VAL A 326 34.37 -8.11 -10.64
N ASP A 327 34.74 -6.87 -10.36
CA ASP A 327 36.04 -6.29 -10.70
C ASP A 327 37.11 -6.85 -9.76
N ASP A 328 38.19 -7.38 -10.33
CA ASP A 328 39.15 -8.28 -9.66
C ASP A 328 40.31 -7.52 -8.95
N SER A 329 40.08 -6.25 -8.59
CA SER A 329 41.12 -5.38 -8.01
C SER A 329 41.25 -5.41 -6.49
N ASP A 330 40.33 -6.06 -5.77
CA ASP A 330 40.28 -6.00 -4.29
C ASP A 330 40.59 -7.32 -3.55
N LEU A 331 41.24 -8.28 -4.21
CA LEU A 331 41.65 -9.54 -3.54
C LEU A 331 43.12 -9.51 -3.07
N PRO A 332 43.38 -9.74 -1.77
CA PRO A 332 44.75 -9.80 -1.25
C PRO A 332 45.52 -11.03 -1.78
N PRO A 333 46.87 -10.93 -1.91
CA PRO A 333 47.67 -11.94 -2.59
C PRO A 333 47.64 -13.30 -1.85
N ARG A 334 47.08 -14.30 -2.52
CA ARG A 334 47.06 -15.70 -2.04
C ARG A 334 48.46 -16.33 -2.11
N ARG A 335 48.96 -16.72 -0.94
CA ARG A 335 50.15 -17.56 -0.71
C ARG A 335 50.18 -18.79 -1.64
N SER A 336 51.26 -18.93 -2.41
CA SER A 336 51.56 -20.12 -3.20
C SER A 336 51.93 -21.30 -2.28
N LYS A 337 51.22 -22.42 -2.42
CA LYS A 337 51.64 -23.72 -1.86
C LYS A 337 52.30 -24.54 -2.97
N ARG A 338 53.54 -24.94 -2.69
CA ARG A 338 54.40 -25.88 -3.42
C ARG A 338 53.64 -27.12 -3.91
N SER A 339 53.75 -27.42 -5.20
CA SER A 339 53.55 -28.77 -5.73
C SER A 339 54.86 -29.56 -5.60
N ARG A 340 54.74 -30.79 -5.07
CA ARG A 340 55.79 -31.80 -5.00
C ARG A 340 55.53 -32.81 -6.13
N THR A 341 56.62 -33.26 -6.73
CA THR A 341 56.74 -34.08 -7.93
C THR A 341 56.41 -35.57 -7.73
N SER A 342 55.80 -36.16 -8.77
CA SER A 342 55.95 -37.50 -9.39
C SER A 342 56.25 -38.77 -8.59
N SER A 343 55.44 -39.82 -8.81
CA SER A 343 55.80 -41.18 -9.32
C SER A 343 54.52 -42.03 -9.31
N GLN A 344 54.02 -42.56 -10.44
CA GLN A 344 54.38 -43.80 -11.16
C GLN A 344 54.41 -45.10 -10.33
N ALA A 345 53.47 -46.02 -10.62
CA ALA A 345 53.55 -47.51 -10.70
C ALA A 345 52.13 -48.09 -10.48
N GLN A 346 51.47 -48.63 -11.52
CA GLN A 346 51.42 -50.04 -11.95
C GLN A 346 50.66 -51.01 -11.03
N GLY A 347 49.59 -51.59 -11.60
CA GLY A 347 49.04 -52.95 -11.49
C GLY A 347 49.11 -53.71 -10.17
N TYR A 348 47.95 -54.16 -9.65
CA TYR A 348 47.24 -55.38 -10.02
C TYR A 348 45.82 -55.34 -9.44
#